data_AF-A0A952SFF8-F1
#
_entry.id   AF-A0A952SFF8-F1
#
_cell.length_a   1.000
_cell.length_b   1.000
_cell.length_c   1.000
_cell.angle_alpha   90.00
_cell.angle_beta   90.00
_cell.angle_gamma   90.00
#
_symmetry.space_group_name_H-M   'P 1'
#
loop_
_entity.id
_entity.type
_entity.pdbx_description
1 polymer ?
#
loop_
_entity_poly.entity_id
_entity_poly.type
_entity_poly.pdbx_seq_one_letter_code
_entity_poly.pdbx_strand_id
1 'polypeptide(L)'
;MPWGSPENQISEWNRELIRPSLENSDNGTETYVHALSEIVTQMVRANRTKEARETVALLDGLKAHRAPLYSAIAAAQADAGDVQGARVTLSYAETDEQRAARRKEMTRLVDLLKQRQDSEELRQLRALQTREYDTLPALEAIALAWTRKGSLTEASNIANDLDFHKRCDLYEEIANMLVVSVGKSEALRWARTLSAPSDKAYALVGIASAIFSSEQRNETTK
;
A
#
# COMPACT_ATOMS: atom_id res chain seq x y z
N MET A 1 36.62 31.55 14.44
CA MET A 1 35.77 30.65 13.61
C MET A 1 34.37 30.69 14.17
N PRO A 2 33.35 31.17 13.44
CA PRO A 2 31.99 31.15 13.95
C PRO A 2 31.41 29.75 13.73
N TRP A 3 30.98 29.11 14.80
CA TRP A 3 30.24 27.86 14.77
C TRP A 3 28.85 28.15 14.19
N GLY A 4 28.54 27.55 13.04
CA GLY A 4 27.22 27.64 12.42
C GLY A 4 26.14 27.05 13.33
N SER A 5 24.97 27.68 13.33
CA SER A 5 23.82 27.27 14.16
C SER A 5 23.45 25.79 13.91
N PRO A 6 23.04 25.01 14.93
CA PRO A 6 22.69 23.59 14.78
C PRO A 6 21.63 23.30 13.70
N GLU A 7 20.72 24.25 13.45
CA GLU A 7 19.71 24.17 12.40
C GLU A 7 20.30 24.16 10.98
N ASN A 8 21.44 24.83 10.75
CA ASN A 8 22.11 24.80 9.45
C ASN A 8 22.78 23.45 9.20
N GLN A 9 23.34 22.82 10.24
CA GLN A 9 23.98 21.51 10.12
C GLN A 9 22.96 20.41 9.80
N ILE A 10 21.78 20.40 10.43
CA ILE A 10 20.73 19.41 10.10
C ILE A 10 20.27 19.57 8.64
N SER A 11 20.23 20.81 8.12
CA SER A 11 19.86 21.07 6.72
C SER A 11 20.94 20.64 5.71
N GLU A 12 22.22 20.74 6.08
CA GLU A 12 23.35 20.30 5.25
C GLU A 12 23.49 18.77 5.25
N TRP A 13 23.30 18.13 6.40
CA TRP A 13 23.29 16.67 6.52
C TRP A 13 22.14 16.05 5.72
N ASN A 14 20.97 16.70 5.70
CA ASN A 14 19.88 16.30 4.82
C ASN A 14 20.27 16.41 3.34
N ARG A 15 21.01 17.45 2.92
CA ARG A 15 21.42 17.58 1.51
C ARG A 15 22.49 16.58 1.07
N GLU A 16 23.42 16.23 1.95
CA GLU A 16 24.50 15.29 1.62
C GLU A 16 24.06 13.83 1.67
N LEU A 17 23.16 13.43 2.58
CA LEU A 17 22.59 12.08 2.61
C LEU A 17 21.62 11.82 1.45
N ILE A 18 20.99 12.86 0.90
CA ILE A 18 19.96 12.77 -0.15
C ILE A 18 20.54 12.59 -1.57
N ARG A 19 21.85 12.77 -1.77
CA ARG A 19 22.51 12.56 -3.08
C ARG A 19 23.45 11.36 -3.04
N PRO A 20 22.97 10.15 -3.33
CA PRO A 20 23.88 9.08 -3.70
C PRO A 20 24.56 9.45 -5.03
N SER A 21 25.88 9.23 -5.11
CA SER A 21 26.59 9.16 -6.39
C SER A 21 26.12 7.89 -7.10
N LEU A 22 25.03 8.01 -7.87
CA LEU A 22 24.42 6.93 -8.64
C LEU A 22 25.27 6.63 -9.88
N GLU A 23 26.50 6.18 -9.68
CA GLU A 23 27.29 5.58 -10.75
C GLU A 23 26.93 4.09 -10.85
N ASN A 24 25.90 3.81 -11.68
CA ASN A 24 25.74 2.61 -12.51
C ASN A 24 25.59 1.22 -11.86
N SER A 25 24.64 1.02 -10.93
CA SER A 25 23.98 -0.30 -10.83
C SER A 25 22.54 -0.20 -10.34
N ASP A 26 21.60 -0.88 -11.00
CA ASP A 26 20.18 -0.96 -10.61
C ASP A 26 20.02 -1.42 -9.14
N ASN A 27 20.92 -2.31 -8.68
CA ASN A 27 20.92 -2.84 -7.31
C ASN A 27 21.23 -1.78 -6.24
N GLY A 28 22.04 -0.77 -6.55
CA GLY A 28 22.35 0.33 -5.63
C GLY A 28 21.17 1.26 -5.40
N THR A 29 20.39 1.52 -6.46
CA THR A 29 19.17 2.35 -6.39
C THR A 29 18.08 1.64 -5.59
N GLU A 30 17.85 0.35 -5.81
CA GLU A 30 16.86 -0.44 -5.07
C GLU A 30 17.20 -0.51 -3.57
N THR A 31 18.46 -0.77 -3.24
CA THR A 31 18.93 -0.79 -1.84
C THR A 31 18.70 0.56 -1.15
N TYR A 32 19.00 1.66 -1.85
CA TYR A 32 18.82 3.01 -1.33
C TYR A 32 17.33 3.35 -1.12
N VAL A 33 16.47 3.00 -2.07
CA VAL A 33 15.02 3.21 -1.96
C VAL A 33 14.43 2.38 -0.82
N HIS A 34 14.89 1.15 -0.62
CA HIS A 34 14.49 0.33 0.52
C HIS A 34 14.90 0.98 1.85
N ALA A 35 16.14 1.45 1.98
CA ALA A 35 16.62 2.14 3.17
C ALA A 35 15.80 3.42 3.45
N LEU A 36 15.50 4.20 2.40
CA LEU A 36 14.65 5.38 2.53
C LEU A 36 13.23 5.02 2.97
N SER A 37 12.64 3.95 2.44
CA SER A 37 11.31 3.46 2.84
C SER A 37 11.26 3.15 4.34
N GLU A 38 12.29 2.49 4.86
CA GLU A 38 12.39 2.21 6.30
C GLU A 38 12.54 3.49 7.12
N ILE A 39 13.39 4.43 6.68
CA ILE A 39 13.58 5.72 7.36
C ILE A 39 12.26 6.49 7.46
N VAL A 40 11.53 6.65 6.35
CA VAL A 40 10.27 7.40 6.36
C VAL A 40 9.18 6.68 7.18
N THR A 41 9.19 5.34 7.20
CA THR A 41 8.32 4.54 8.07
C THR A 41 8.63 4.80 9.56
N GLN A 42 9.90 4.82 9.93
CA GLN A 42 10.32 5.12 11.31
C GLN A 42 10.01 6.56 11.70
N MET A 43 10.14 7.52 10.77
CA MET A 43 9.70 8.89 11.01
C MET A 43 8.20 8.97 11.33
N VAL A 44 7.34 8.25 10.60
CA VAL A 44 5.90 8.18 10.91
C VAL A 44 5.65 7.59 12.29
N ARG A 45 6.33 6.49 12.65
CA ARG A 45 6.25 5.87 13.99
C ARG A 45 6.70 6.81 15.10
N ALA A 46 7.66 7.69 14.82
CA ALA A 46 8.10 8.76 15.71
C ALA A 46 7.20 10.01 15.66
N ASN A 47 6.01 9.94 15.05
CA ASN A 47 5.06 11.04 14.87
C ASN A 47 5.61 12.23 14.07
N ARG A 48 6.56 11.98 13.15
CA ARG A 48 7.22 12.96 12.27
C ARG A 48 6.73 12.86 10.82
N THR A 49 5.43 12.59 10.62
CA THR A 49 4.81 12.39 9.29
C THR A 49 5.02 13.56 8.34
N LYS A 50 4.96 14.81 8.83
CA LYS A 50 5.20 15.99 7.99
C LYS A 50 6.61 15.98 7.42
N GLU A 51 7.60 15.74 8.27
CA GLU A 51 9.00 15.68 7.89
C GLU A 51 9.30 14.49 6.96
N ALA A 52 8.66 13.35 7.17
CA ALA A 52 8.74 12.20 6.27
C ALA A 52 8.30 12.60 4.84
N ARG A 53 7.18 13.31 4.70
CA ARG A 53 6.69 13.80 3.40
C ARG A 53 7.62 14.83 2.78
N GLU A 54 8.13 15.77 3.58
CA GLU A 54 9.10 16.77 3.11
C GLU A 54 10.39 16.12 2.62
N THR A 55 10.88 15.09 3.33
CA THR A 55 12.06 14.29 2.93
C THR A 55 11.85 13.67 1.55
N VAL A 56 10.69 13.05 1.30
CA VAL A 56 10.36 12.47 -0.01
C VAL A 56 10.23 13.54 -1.10
N ALA A 57 9.63 14.70 -0.77
CA ALA A 57 9.45 15.79 -1.72
C ALA A 57 10.77 16.39 -2.22
N LEU A 58 11.82 16.37 -1.39
CA LEU A 58 13.15 16.89 -1.70
C LEU A 58 14.02 15.93 -2.53
N LEU A 59 13.58 14.70 -2.78
CA LEU A 59 14.31 13.72 -3.60
C LEU A 59 14.17 14.06 -5.09
N ASP A 60 15.08 14.87 -5.62
CA ASP A 60 15.07 15.27 -7.04
C ASP A 60 15.57 14.18 -8.00
N GLY A 61 16.48 13.31 -7.55
CA GLY A 61 17.05 12.21 -8.35
C GLY A 61 16.21 10.93 -8.40
N LEU A 62 15.14 10.83 -7.61
CA LEU A 62 14.36 9.60 -7.42
C LEU A 62 12.86 9.84 -7.64
N LYS A 63 12.50 10.68 -8.61
CA LYS A 63 11.10 10.98 -8.92
C LYS A 63 10.28 9.72 -9.20
N ALA A 64 10.87 8.74 -9.88
CA ALA A 64 10.23 7.45 -10.15
C ALA A 64 9.91 6.65 -8.88
N HIS A 65 10.61 6.90 -7.77
CA HIS A 65 10.42 6.21 -6.49
C HIS A 65 9.62 7.01 -5.47
N ARG A 66 9.09 8.19 -5.83
CA ARG A 66 8.25 8.96 -4.91
C ARG A 66 6.94 8.24 -4.58
N ALA A 67 6.34 7.59 -5.57
CA ALA A 67 5.10 6.83 -5.38
C ALA A 67 5.25 5.73 -4.32
N PRO A 68 6.22 4.80 -4.41
CA PRO A 68 6.40 3.78 -3.37
C PRO A 68 6.80 4.37 -2.00
N LEU A 69 7.56 5.48 -1.95
CA LEU A 69 7.91 6.12 -0.68
C LEU A 69 6.71 6.79 0.01
N TYR A 70 5.85 7.49 -0.74
CA TYR A 70 4.60 8.03 -0.19
C TYR A 70 3.64 6.91 0.22
N SER A 71 3.64 5.80 -0.51
CA SER A 71 2.88 4.60 -0.16
C SER A 71 3.35 4.02 1.20
N ALA A 72 4.66 3.91 1.42
CA ALA A 72 5.21 3.47 2.71
C ALA A 72 4.79 4.40 3.88
N ILE A 73 4.84 5.72 3.68
CA ILE A 73 4.37 6.69 4.68
C ILE A 73 2.88 6.50 4.97
N ALA A 74 2.06 6.38 3.93
CA ALA A 74 0.62 6.19 4.07
C ALA A 74 0.27 4.88 4.78
N ALA A 75 0.96 3.78 4.46
CA ALA A 75 0.79 2.50 5.13
C ALA A 75 1.11 2.62 6.63
N ALA A 76 2.25 3.23 6.98
CA ALA A 76 2.64 3.45 8.36
C ALA A 76 1.63 4.32 9.14
N GLN A 77 1.05 5.35 8.50
CA GLN A 77 -0.01 6.16 9.11
C GLN A 77 -1.28 5.34 9.35
N ALA A 78 -1.69 4.52 8.39
CA ALA A 78 -2.88 3.68 8.50
C ALA A 78 -2.73 2.65 9.63
N ASP A 79 -1.54 2.04 9.76
CA ASP A 79 -1.23 1.11 10.85
C ASP A 79 -1.21 1.80 12.21
N ALA A 80 -0.79 3.07 12.27
CA ALA A 80 -0.91 3.90 13.47
C ALA A 80 -2.36 4.38 13.75
N GLY A 81 -3.31 4.06 12.85
CA GLY A 81 -4.73 4.41 12.98
C GLY A 81 -5.13 5.76 12.36
N ASP A 82 -4.18 6.51 11.80
CA ASP A 82 -4.40 7.76 11.06
C ASP A 82 -4.82 7.48 9.61
N VAL A 83 -6.04 6.96 9.46
CA VAL A 83 -6.58 6.54 8.16
C VAL A 83 -6.81 7.72 7.21
N GLN A 84 -7.21 8.88 7.74
CA GLN A 84 -7.44 10.07 6.91
C GLN A 84 -6.12 10.70 6.47
N GLY A 85 -5.14 10.81 7.37
CA GLY A 85 -3.80 11.26 6.99
C GLY A 85 -3.13 10.31 6.00
N ALA A 86 -3.33 8.99 6.15
CA ALA A 86 -2.85 8.00 5.18
C ALA A 86 -3.42 8.25 3.77
N ARG A 87 -4.73 8.49 3.64
CA ARG A 87 -5.36 8.83 2.35
C ARG A 87 -4.78 10.10 1.74
N VAL A 88 -4.60 11.15 2.56
CA VAL A 88 -3.99 12.40 2.10
C VAL A 88 -2.57 12.16 1.61
N THR A 89 -1.76 11.39 2.34
CA THR A 89 -0.39 11.06 1.91
C THR A 89 -0.37 10.22 0.63
N LEU A 90 -1.25 9.22 0.51
CA LEU A 90 -1.34 8.40 -0.71
C LEU A 90 -1.65 9.24 -1.95
N SER A 91 -2.42 10.32 -1.82
CA SER A 91 -2.74 11.22 -2.94
C SER A 91 -1.51 11.92 -3.55
N TYR A 92 -0.39 11.98 -2.83
CA TYR A 92 0.89 12.46 -3.38
C TYR A 92 1.57 11.42 -4.30
N ALA A 93 1.22 10.14 -4.16
CA ALA A 93 1.64 9.07 -5.08
C ALA A 93 0.67 8.95 -6.26
N GLU A 94 -0.63 8.76 -5.95
CA GLU A 94 -1.70 8.60 -6.94
C GLU A 94 -3.04 8.99 -6.31
N THR A 95 -3.77 9.89 -6.95
CA THR A 95 -5.12 10.29 -6.52
C THR A 95 -6.16 9.21 -6.79
N ASP A 96 -7.32 9.28 -6.12
CA ASP A 96 -8.44 8.34 -6.31
C ASP A 96 -8.91 8.37 -7.79
N GLU A 97 -8.95 9.55 -8.40
CA GLU A 97 -9.32 9.73 -9.81
C GLU A 97 -8.30 9.10 -10.77
N GLN A 98 -7.00 9.25 -10.48
CA GLN A 98 -5.93 8.62 -11.27
C GLN A 98 -5.97 7.10 -11.16
N ARG A 99 -6.19 6.55 -9.96
CA ARG A 99 -6.38 5.11 -9.73
C ARG A 99 -7.57 4.57 -10.52
N ALA A 100 -8.70 5.26 -10.48
CA ALA A 100 -9.89 4.88 -11.25
C ALA A 100 -9.63 4.93 -12.78
N ALA A 101 -8.96 5.96 -13.28
CA ALA A 101 -8.59 6.07 -14.68
C ALA A 101 -7.63 4.94 -15.10
N ARG A 102 -6.62 4.65 -14.27
CA ARG A 102 -5.67 3.55 -14.48
C ARG A 102 -6.38 2.21 -14.60
N ARG A 103 -7.30 1.88 -13.69
CA ARG A 103 -8.07 0.63 -13.74
C ARG A 103 -8.93 0.50 -14.99
N LYS A 104 -9.57 1.59 -15.41
CA LYS A 104 -10.36 1.60 -16.65
C LYS A 104 -9.48 1.29 -17.86
N GLU A 105 -8.29 1.87 -17.93
CA GLU A 105 -7.36 1.61 -19.02
C GLU A 105 -6.80 0.18 -18.97
N MET A 106 -6.43 -0.32 -17.79
CA MET A 106 -5.98 -1.71 -17.64
C MET A 106 -7.04 -2.70 -18.12
N THR A 107 -8.31 -2.46 -17.79
CA THR A 107 -9.44 -3.29 -18.27
C THR A 107 -9.54 -3.26 -19.80
N ARG A 108 -9.46 -2.07 -20.40
CA ARG A 108 -9.47 -1.88 -21.86
C ARG A 108 -8.34 -2.65 -22.54
N LEU A 109 -7.11 -2.55 -21.99
CA LEU A 109 -5.93 -3.22 -22.53
C LEU A 109 -6.05 -4.74 -22.42
N VAL A 110 -6.54 -5.28 -21.30
CA VAL A 110 -6.79 -6.71 -21.14
C VAL A 110 -7.80 -7.22 -22.17
N ASP A 111 -8.87 -6.48 -22.45
CA ASP A 111 -9.86 -6.87 -23.45
C ASP A 111 -9.32 -6.81 -24.88
N LEU A 112 -8.48 -5.82 -25.20
CA LEU A 112 -7.77 -5.78 -26.49
C LEU A 112 -6.82 -6.97 -26.64
N LEU A 113 -6.08 -7.30 -25.58
CA LEU A 113 -5.12 -8.41 -25.58
C LEU A 113 -5.77 -9.79 -25.75
N LYS A 114 -7.04 -9.94 -25.37
CA LYS A 114 -7.83 -11.16 -25.67
C LYS A 114 -8.13 -11.32 -27.16
N GLN A 115 -8.22 -10.20 -27.90
CA GLN A 115 -8.59 -10.18 -29.32
C GLN A 115 -7.36 -10.24 -30.22
N ARG A 116 -6.28 -9.58 -29.82
CA ARG A 116 -5.00 -9.54 -30.53
C ARG A 116 -3.85 -9.58 -29.53
N GLN A 117 -2.81 -10.33 -29.84
CA GLN A 117 -1.61 -10.33 -29.01
C GLN A 117 -0.64 -9.26 -29.54
N ASP A 118 -0.77 -8.04 -29.02
CA ASP A 118 0.08 -6.90 -29.41
C ASP A 118 1.09 -6.57 -28.29
N SER A 119 2.34 -6.34 -28.70
CA SER A 119 3.46 -6.07 -27.81
C SER A 119 3.39 -4.70 -27.15
N GLU A 120 2.74 -3.72 -27.77
CA GLU A 120 2.63 -2.35 -27.22
C GLU A 120 1.60 -2.30 -26.09
N GLU A 121 0.41 -2.85 -26.31
CA GLU A 121 -0.63 -2.95 -25.27
C GLU A 121 -0.15 -3.75 -24.07
N LEU A 122 0.64 -4.81 -24.29
CA LEU A 122 1.27 -5.57 -23.21
C LEU A 122 2.28 -4.72 -22.43
N ARG A 123 3.08 -3.89 -23.12
CA ARG A 123 4.02 -2.96 -22.48
C ARG A 123 3.28 -1.91 -21.66
N GLN A 124 2.20 -1.33 -22.20
CA GLN A 124 1.36 -0.37 -21.49
C GLN A 124 0.69 -0.98 -20.27
N LEU A 125 0.13 -2.18 -20.39
CA LEU A 125 -0.49 -2.90 -19.28
C LEU A 125 0.51 -3.12 -18.15
N ARG A 126 1.73 -3.58 -18.48
CA ARG A 126 2.80 -3.77 -17.48
C ARG A 126 3.17 -2.47 -16.77
N ALA A 127 3.27 -1.37 -17.49
CA ALA A 127 3.58 -0.07 -16.89
C ALA A 127 2.49 0.40 -15.91
N LEU A 128 1.21 0.15 -16.23
CA LEU A 128 0.09 0.44 -15.33
C LEU A 128 0.08 -0.49 -14.11
N GLN A 129 0.42 -1.77 -14.29
CA GLN A 129 0.59 -2.71 -13.18
C GLN A 129 1.71 -2.30 -12.24
N THR A 130 2.86 -1.83 -12.75
CA THR A 130 3.93 -1.29 -11.89
C THR A 130 3.43 -0.14 -11.01
N ARG A 131 2.64 0.79 -11.56
CA ARG A 131 2.05 1.89 -10.78
C ARG A 131 1.06 1.40 -9.72
N GLU A 132 0.33 0.32 -10.01
CA GLU A 132 -0.53 -0.32 -9.01
C GLU A 132 0.28 -0.89 -7.85
N TYR A 133 1.37 -1.61 -8.15
CA TYR A 133 2.27 -2.17 -7.14
C TYR A 133 2.87 -1.08 -6.24
N ASP A 134 3.19 0.10 -6.79
CA ASP A 134 3.72 1.21 -5.99
C ASP A 134 2.74 1.71 -4.92
N THR A 135 1.43 1.62 -5.16
CA THR A 135 0.38 2.14 -4.26
C THR A 135 -0.29 1.06 -3.41
N LEU A 136 -0.10 -0.21 -3.77
CA LEU A 136 -0.76 -1.35 -3.13
C LEU A 136 -0.54 -1.45 -1.60
N PRO A 137 0.69 -1.31 -1.05
CA PRO A 137 0.90 -1.42 0.39
C PRO A 137 0.08 -0.43 1.21
N ALA A 138 -0.03 0.82 0.73
CA ALA A 138 -0.87 1.83 1.38
C ALA A 138 -2.36 1.47 1.32
N LEU A 139 -2.84 0.99 0.18
CA LEU A 139 -4.24 0.63 -0.01
C LEU A 139 -4.64 -0.53 0.90
N GLU A 140 -3.80 -1.58 0.99
CA GLU A 140 -3.99 -2.71 1.90
C GLU A 140 -4.04 -2.23 3.36
N ALA A 141 -3.03 -1.47 3.80
CA ALA A 141 -2.98 -0.95 5.16
C ALA A 141 -4.18 -0.06 5.51
N ILE A 142 -4.61 0.83 4.60
CA ILE A 142 -5.80 1.69 4.78
C ILE A 142 -7.07 0.85 4.87
N ALA A 143 -7.24 -0.16 4.00
CA ALA A 143 -8.40 -1.06 4.04
C ALA A 143 -8.46 -1.88 5.33
N LEU A 144 -7.32 -2.39 5.80
CA LEU A 144 -7.24 -3.11 7.07
C LEU A 144 -7.49 -2.18 8.27
N ALA A 145 -7.02 -0.93 8.22
CA ALA A 145 -7.30 0.05 9.25
C ALA A 145 -8.80 0.42 9.31
N TRP A 146 -9.47 0.52 8.16
CA TRP A 146 -10.93 0.67 8.11
C TRP A 146 -11.66 -0.54 8.67
N THR A 147 -11.19 -1.75 8.36
CA THR A 147 -11.72 -3.00 8.93
C THR A 147 -11.64 -3.00 10.46
N ARG A 148 -10.49 -2.60 11.03
CA ARG A 148 -10.31 -2.46 12.50
C ARG A 148 -11.27 -1.44 13.11
N LYS A 149 -11.67 -0.40 12.37
CA LYS A 149 -12.67 0.60 12.77
C LYS A 149 -14.12 0.14 12.53
N GLY A 150 -14.34 -1.05 11.97
CA GLY A 150 -15.66 -1.59 11.63
C GLY A 150 -16.26 -1.01 10.34
N SER A 151 -15.51 -0.20 9.58
CA SER A 151 -15.98 0.42 8.35
C SER A 151 -15.73 -0.47 7.13
N LEU A 152 -16.44 -1.60 7.07
CA LEU A 152 -16.27 -2.61 6.02
C LEU A 152 -16.65 -2.10 4.62
N THR A 153 -17.54 -1.11 4.52
CA THR A 153 -17.86 -0.45 3.24
C THR A 153 -16.64 0.27 2.66
N GLU A 154 -15.89 1.01 3.49
CA GLU A 154 -14.70 1.73 3.03
C GLU A 154 -13.56 0.76 2.67
N ALA A 155 -13.38 -0.30 3.46
CA ALA A 155 -12.44 -1.36 3.13
C ALA A 155 -12.78 -2.05 1.78
N SER A 156 -14.07 -2.35 1.56
CA SER A 156 -14.56 -2.91 0.30
C SER A 156 -14.41 -1.96 -0.88
N ASN A 157 -14.60 -0.65 -0.70
CA ASN A 157 -14.37 0.34 -1.75
C ASN A 157 -12.92 0.29 -2.24
N ILE A 158 -11.96 0.19 -1.30
CA ILE A 158 -10.54 0.06 -1.63
C ILE A 158 -10.23 -1.27 -2.33
N ALA A 159 -10.80 -2.39 -1.88
CA ALA A 159 -10.61 -3.67 -2.56
C ALA A 159 -11.17 -3.66 -3.99
N ASN A 160 -12.35 -3.07 -4.19
CA ASN A 160 -12.94 -2.86 -5.51
C ASN A 160 -12.14 -1.88 -6.37
N ASP A 161 -11.19 -1.18 -5.72
CA ASP A 161 -10.25 -0.27 -6.35
C ASP A 161 -9.01 -0.93 -6.96
N LEU A 162 -8.89 -2.24 -6.84
CA LEU A 162 -7.75 -3.03 -7.32
C LEU A 162 -8.12 -3.89 -8.53
N ASP A 163 -7.12 -4.39 -9.24
CA ASP A 163 -7.33 -5.46 -10.23
C ASP A 163 -7.89 -6.73 -9.56
N PHE A 164 -8.39 -7.67 -10.37
CA PHE A 164 -9.07 -8.86 -9.89
C PHE A 164 -8.25 -9.66 -8.87
N HIS A 165 -6.96 -9.88 -9.12
CA HIS A 165 -6.13 -10.70 -8.25
C HIS A 165 -5.90 -10.01 -6.91
N LYS A 166 -5.52 -8.73 -6.93
CA LYS A 166 -5.28 -7.94 -5.72
C LYS A 166 -6.54 -7.68 -4.92
N ARG A 167 -7.69 -7.54 -5.58
CA ARG A 167 -9.00 -7.48 -4.92
C ARG A 167 -9.30 -8.77 -4.16
N CYS A 168 -9.05 -9.92 -4.77
CA CYS A 168 -9.28 -11.22 -4.13
C CYS A 168 -8.37 -11.41 -2.91
N ASP A 169 -7.08 -11.13 -3.05
CA ASP A 169 -6.10 -11.18 -1.95
C ASP A 169 -6.56 -10.27 -0.79
N LEU A 170 -6.96 -9.03 -1.08
CA LEU A 170 -7.39 -8.09 -0.03
C LEU A 170 -8.72 -8.49 0.63
N TYR A 171 -9.67 -9.09 -0.10
CA TYR A 171 -10.88 -9.64 0.52
C TYR A 171 -10.58 -10.80 1.46
N GLU A 172 -9.59 -11.64 1.14
CA GLU A 172 -9.11 -12.70 2.03
C GLU A 172 -8.54 -12.08 3.33
N GLU A 173 -7.67 -11.08 3.22
CA GLU A 173 -7.05 -10.42 4.37
C GLU A 173 -8.06 -9.66 5.25
N ILE A 174 -9.00 -8.92 4.65
CA ILE A 174 -10.09 -8.25 5.38
C ILE A 174 -10.87 -9.28 6.20
N ALA A 175 -11.22 -10.41 5.59
CA ALA A 175 -11.98 -11.46 6.26
C ALA A 175 -11.21 -12.10 7.41
N ASN A 176 -9.92 -12.37 7.20
CA ASN A 176 -9.01 -12.88 8.22
C ASN A 176 -8.94 -11.91 9.42
N MET A 177 -8.67 -10.62 9.15
CA MET A 177 -8.63 -9.56 10.15
C MET A 177 -9.94 -9.47 10.94
N LEU A 178 -11.08 -9.55 10.25
CA LEU A 178 -12.40 -9.46 10.87
C LEU A 178 -12.68 -10.62 11.85
N VAL A 179 -12.23 -11.84 11.53
CA VAL A 179 -12.28 -12.98 12.46
C VAL A 179 -11.44 -12.69 13.71
N VAL A 180 -10.22 -12.17 13.53
CA VAL A 180 -9.32 -11.85 14.64
C VAL A 180 -9.86 -10.72 15.52
N SER A 181 -10.46 -9.69 14.92
CA SER A 181 -10.87 -8.48 15.66
C SER A 181 -12.27 -8.55 16.26
N VAL A 182 -13.23 -9.21 15.59
CA VAL A 182 -14.65 -9.22 16.01
C VAL A 182 -15.23 -10.63 16.11
N GLY A 183 -14.59 -11.63 15.51
CA GLY A 183 -14.97 -13.04 15.63
C GLY A 183 -15.68 -13.62 14.41
N LYS A 184 -15.71 -14.96 14.37
CA LYS A 184 -16.23 -15.77 13.25
C LYS A 184 -17.64 -15.39 12.78
N SER A 185 -18.57 -15.21 13.72
CA SER A 185 -19.99 -14.97 13.40
C SER A 185 -20.18 -13.68 12.59
N GLU A 186 -19.46 -12.64 12.97
CA GLU A 186 -19.50 -11.34 12.31
C GLU A 186 -18.86 -11.41 10.91
N ALA A 187 -17.71 -12.07 10.81
CA ALA A 187 -17.03 -12.26 9.54
C ALA A 187 -17.90 -13.02 8.52
N LEU A 188 -18.58 -14.09 8.96
CA LEU A 188 -19.51 -14.83 8.12
C LEU A 188 -20.73 -13.99 7.71
N ARG A 189 -21.22 -13.12 8.59
CA ARG A 189 -22.33 -12.21 8.29
C ARG A 189 -21.92 -11.23 7.20
N TRP A 190 -20.74 -10.61 7.31
CA TRP A 190 -20.21 -9.73 6.28
C TRP A 190 -19.97 -10.45 4.95
N ALA A 191 -19.33 -11.63 4.95
CA ALA A 191 -19.07 -12.39 3.72
C ALA A 191 -20.36 -12.73 2.94
N ARG A 192 -21.49 -12.94 3.64
CA ARG A 192 -22.81 -13.14 3.01
C ARG A 192 -23.34 -11.92 2.28
N THR A 193 -22.94 -10.71 2.68
CA THR A 193 -23.34 -9.45 2.02
C THR A 193 -22.61 -9.20 0.71
N LEU A 194 -21.46 -9.87 0.49
CA LEU A 194 -20.71 -9.74 -0.76
C LEU A 194 -21.52 -10.30 -1.94
N SER A 195 -21.67 -9.47 -2.96
CA SER A 195 -22.53 -9.77 -4.11
C SER A 195 -21.80 -10.60 -5.17
N ALA A 196 -20.52 -10.33 -5.41
CA ALA A 196 -19.72 -11.09 -6.36
C ALA A 196 -19.34 -12.46 -5.78
N PRO A 197 -19.56 -13.57 -6.54
CA PRO A 197 -19.20 -14.90 -6.08
C PRO A 197 -17.70 -15.06 -5.76
N SER A 198 -16.83 -14.43 -6.54
CA SER A 198 -15.38 -14.43 -6.29
C SER A 198 -15.05 -13.82 -4.93
N ASP A 199 -15.56 -12.62 -4.67
CA ASP A 199 -15.21 -11.84 -3.48
C ASP A 199 -15.70 -12.57 -2.22
N LYS A 200 -16.89 -13.19 -2.32
CA LYS A 200 -17.43 -14.08 -1.29
C LYS A 200 -16.55 -15.32 -1.07
N ALA A 201 -16.08 -15.96 -2.14
CA ALA A 201 -15.24 -17.14 -2.03
C ALA A 201 -13.93 -16.83 -1.31
N TYR A 202 -13.22 -15.77 -1.70
CA TYR A 202 -11.96 -15.38 -1.06
C TYR A 202 -12.15 -14.87 0.38
N ALA A 203 -13.26 -14.17 0.66
CA ALA A 203 -13.62 -13.85 2.05
C ALA A 203 -13.82 -15.12 2.90
N LEU A 204 -14.46 -16.17 2.36
CA LEU A 204 -14.62 -17.45 3.06
C LEU A 204 -13.29 -18.19 3.25
N VAL A 205 -12.36 -18.10 2.28
CA VAL A 205 -10.99 -18.61 2.43
C VAL A 205 -10.31 -17.92 3.62
N GLY A 206 -10.35 -16.59 3.68
CA GLY A 206 -9.73 -15.83 4.77
C GLY A 206 -10.30 -16.16 6.14
N ILE A 207 -11.62 -16.36 6.22
CA ILE A 207 -12.30 -16.82 7.44
C ILE A 207 -11.81 -18.22 7.85
N ALA A 208 -11.75 -19.16 6.90
CA ALA A 208 -11.30 -20.52 7.17
C ALA A 208 -9.84 -20.55 7.64
N SER A 209 -8.96 -19.80 6.97
CA SER A 209 -7.54 -19.67 7.34
C SER A 209 -7.35 -19.10 8.74
N ALA A 210 -8.15 -18.09 9.13
CA ALA A 210 -8.10 -17.51 10.47
C ALA A 210 -8.55 -18.49 11.56
N ILE A 211 -9.64 -19.24 11.31
CA ILE A 211 -10.14 -20.26 12.24
C ILE A 211 -9.09 -21.36 12.44
N PHE A 212 -8.59 -21.93 11.33
CA PHE A 212 -7.57 -22.98 11.37
C PHE A 212 -6.32 -22.54 12.15
N SER A 213 -5.85 -21.33 11.90
CA SER A 213 -4.70 -20.76 12.60
C SER A 213 -4.95 -20.56 14.10
N SER A 214 -6.18 -20.24 14.50
CA SER A 214 -6.55 -20.08 15.91
C SER A 214 -6.61 -21.43 16.66
N GLU A 215 -7.05 -22.49 15.99
CA GLU A 215 -7.14 -23.84 16.56
C GLU A 215 -5.74 -24.42 16.83
N GLN A 216 -4.82 -24.28 15.87
CA GLN A 216 -3.42 -24.73 16.01
C GLN A 216 -2.67 -24.08 17.19
N ARG A 217 -2.93 -22.79 17.45
CA ARG A 217 -2.32 -22.09 18.62
C ARG A 217 -2.84 -22.61 19.96
N ASN A 218 -4.08 -23.07 20.00
CA ASN A 218 -4.70 -23.61 21.22
C ASN A 218 -4.24 -25.06 21.52
N GLU A 219 -3.78 -25.79 20.50
CA GLU A 219 -3.22 -27.14 20.66
C GLU A 219 -1.76 -27.10 21.14
N THR A 220 -0.98 -26.11 20.71
CA THR A 220 0.44 -25.94 21.09
C THR A 220 0.66 -25.33 22.48
N THR A 221 -0.40 -24.84 23.14
CA THR A 221 -0.36 -24.25 24.49
C THR A 221 -0.97 -25.16 25.57
N LYS A 222 -1.35 -26.38 25.22
CA LYS A 222 -1.81 -27.44 26.15
C LYS A 222 -0.74 -28.51 26.35
#